data_AF-A0ABD7FZ47-F1
#
_entry.id   AF-A0ABD7FZ47-F1
#
_cell.length_a   1.000
_cell.length_b   1.000
_cell.length_c   1.000
_cell.angle_alpha   90.00
_cell.angle_beta   90.00
_cell.angle_gamma   90.00
#
_symmetry.space_group_name_H-M   'P 1'
#
loop_
_entity.id
_entity.type
_entity.pdbx_description
1 polymer ?
#
loop_
_entity_poly.entity_id
_entity_poly.type
_entity_poly.pdbx_seq_one_letter_code
_entity_poly.pdbx_strand_id
1 'polypeptide(L)'
;MTSKIPFYISVFLLFAVGITLSVLRHQDYGVPWTPGETRQVWDVEARIEFAAQGKEAKVSLAAPLTQEGYTLINETASSPGYGISYLNTESGRRIEWSIRQASGPQTIYYKAQFLVDPQAKAVQIPPTQPIVKPAFDGPEESAAIALIDRASQRSADHVTFTRELIKGLNDSESQNASLLLNKISKVEATQKLLSYALVPNKVVGVIQLEDGRRRQSIQHMNEVWNGSAWILFNPETGTQPTHPNLLVWDESNVSLLDVVGGQNSQVMFSMISQKVTPQQATDSKVEADGLLNLSIHSLPLEEQAMFKTIMLIPIGALIVVFLRVIVGLKTSGTFMPVLIAVAFVQTQLTTGIVGFLLIVGTGLIIRSYLSKLNLLLVARISAVIITVILIISVFTVVAFKVGLTEGLTITFFPMIILSWTIERMSILWEEEGAKEVLLQGGGSLFTAILIYLAMTNTYVQHLTFNFIGLQLVVLAAILLLGTYTGYRISELRRFKPLVEEK
;
A
#
# COMPACT_ATOMS: atom_id res chain seq x y z
N MET A 1 47.77 -9.17 -7.80
CA MET A 1 46.41 -9.73 -7.60
C MET A 1 45.75 -8.94 -6.50
N THR A 2 44.95 -7.93 -6.85
CA THR A 2 44.17 -7.17 -5.86
C THR A 2 43.18 -8.13 -5.19
N SER A 3 43.11 -8.07 -3.86
CA SER A 3 42.27 -8.97 -3.07
C SER A 3 40.82 -8.91 -3.58
N LYS A 4 40.25 -10.06 -3.94
CA LYS A 4 38.83 -10.18 -4.35
C LYS A 4 37.86 -10.03 -3.16
N ILE A 5 38.38 -10.02 -1.93
CA ILE A 5 37.63 -9.92 -0.68
C ILE A 5 36.78 -8.63 -0.60
N PRO A 6 37.33 -7.42 -0.80
CA PRO A 6 36.54 -6.18 -0.79
C PRO A 6 35.38 -6.19 -1.80
N PHE A 7 35.57 -6.82 -2.97
CA PHE A 7 34.50 -6.95 -3.96
C PHE A 7 33.33 -7.80 -3.44
N TYR A 8 33.61 -8.99 -2.90
CA TYR A 8 32.56 -9.87 -2.37
C TYR A 8 31.87 -9.28 -1.13
N ILE A 9 32.59 -8.52 -0.29
CA ILE A 9 32.00 -7.78 0.82
C ILE A 9 31.01 -6.73 0.32
N SER A 10 31.39 -5.93 -0.69
CA SER A 10 30.50 -4.92 -1.27
C SER A 10 29.24 -5.53 -1.88
N VAL A 11 29.38 -6.66 -2.60
CA VAL A 11 28.25 -7.42 -3.14
C VAL A 11 27.34 -7.92 -2.02
N PHE A 12 27.91 -8.51 -0.97
CA PHE A 12 27.14 -9.00 0.18
C PHE A 12 26.38 -7.86 0.87
N LEU A 13 27.03 -6.71 1.04
CA LEU A 13 26.42 -5.53 1.66
C LEU A 13 25.25 -5.00 0.80
N LEU A 14 25.41 -4.89 -0.51
CA LEU A 14 24.33 -4.50 -1.43
C LEU A 14 23.13 -5.46 -1.33
N PHE A 15 23.41 -6.77 -1.32
CA PHE A 15 22.38 -7.79 -1.21
C PHE A 15 21.65 -7.73 0.15
N ALA A 16 22.41 -7.60 1.24
CA ALA A 16 21.86 -7.49 2.60
C ALA A 16 21.00 -6.23 2.76
N VAL A 17 21.50 -5.05 2.34
CA VAL A 17 20.75 -3.79 2.39
C VAL A 17 19.49 -3.88 1.54
N GLY A 18 19.58 -4.44 0.33
CA GLY A 18 18.43 -4.61 -0.56
C GLY A 18 17.33 -5.49 0.03
N ILE A 19 17.71 -6.61 0.68
CA ILE A 19 16.75 -7.48 1.38
C ILE A 19 16.15 -6.77 2.59
N THR A 20 16.98 -6.16 3.44
CA THR A 20 16.51 -5.47 4.64
C THR A 20 15.50 -4.38 4.32
N LEU A 21 15.78 -3.53 3.33
CA LEU A 21 14.83 -2.50 2.88
C LEU A 21 13.53 -3.10 2.36
N SER A 22 13.59 -4.24 1.68
CA SER A 22 12.39 -4.91 1.15
C SER A 22 11.56 -5.54 2.27
N VAL A 23 12.20 -6.13 3.28
CA VAL A 23 11.54 -6.73 4.45
C VAL A 23 10.92 -5.67 5.35
N LEU A 24 11.63 -4.58 5.64
CA LEU A 24 11.09 -3.44 6.40
C LEU A 24 9.86 -2.86 5.69
N ARG A 25 9.94 -2.70 4.36
CA ARG A 25 8.80 -2.23 3.58
C ARG A 25 7.58 -3.16 3.65
N HIS A 26 7.81 -4.47 3.72
CA HIS A 26 6.72 -5.43 3.90
C HIS A 26 6.13 -5.39 5.32
N GLN A 27 6.99 -5.34 6.36
CA GLN A 27 6.59 -5.45 7.75
C GLN A 27 5.93 -4.17 8.28
N ASP A 28 6.56 -3.01 8.05
CA ASP A 28 6.11 -1.74 8.64
C ASP A 28 4.95 -1.15 7.84
N TYR A 29 5.02 -1.25 6.50
CA TYR A 29 4.05 -0.63 5.59
C TYR A 29 3.01 -1.62 5.05
N GLY A 30 3.13 -2.91 5.35
CA GLY A 30 2.14 -3.92 4.96
C GLY A 30 2.06 -4.21 3.46
N VAL A 31 3.07 -3.80 2.67
CA VAL A 31 3.14 -4.04 1.22
C VAL A 31 3.31 -5.54 0.96
N PRO A 32 2.38 -6.23 0.28
CA PRO A 32 2.43 -7.68 0.11
C PRO A 32 3.47 -8.10 -0.92
N TRP A 33 4.02 -9.31 -0.74
CA TRP A 33 4.98 -9.90 -1.68
C TRP A 33 4.34 -10.32 -3.00
N THR A 34 3.06 -10.70 -2.97
CA THR A 34 2.33 -11.20 -4.14
C THR A 34 1.30 -10.19 -4.63
N PRO A 35 1.13 -10.06 -5.94
CA PRO A 35 0.02 -9.29 -6.50
C PRO A 35 -1.32 -9.97 -6.17
N GLY A 36 -2.37 -9.17 -5.99
CA GLY A 36 -3.76 -9.65 -5.84
C GLY A 36 -4.27 -9.81 -4.41
N GLU A 37 -3.43 -9.61 -3.40
CA GLU A 37 -3.93 -9.42 -2.03
C GLU A 37 -4.76 -8.14 -1.97
N THR A 38 -5.86 -8.11 -1.21
CA THR A 38 -6.68 -6.90 -1.03
C THR A 38 -6.67 -6.52 0.44
N ARG A 39 -6.61 -5.23 0.72
CA ARG A 39 -6.80 -4.72 2.09
C ARG A 39 -8.22 -4.23 2.26
N GLN A 40 -8.72 -4.33 3.48
CA GLN A 40 -10.06 -3.89 3.83
C GLN A 40 -9.99 -2.48 4.43
N VAL A 41 -10.80 -1.57 3.91
CA VAL A 41 -10.98 -0.21 4.44
C VAL A 41 -12.43 -0.07 4.88
N TRP A 42 -12.62 0.40 6.11
CA TRP A 42 -13.91 0.76 6.64
C TRP A 42 -14.13 2.25 6.50
N ASP A 43 -15.15 2.62 5.74
CA ASP A 43 -15.69 3.96 5.72
C ASP A 43 -16.77 4.05 6.80
N VAL A 44 -16.52 4.85 7.83
CA VAL A 44 -17.47 5.08 8.93
C VAL A 44 -17.93 6.53 8.89
N GLU A 45 -19.23 6.74 8.69
CA GLU A 45 -19.86 8.06 8.62
C GLU A 45 -20.72 8.29 9.87
N ALA A 46 -20.42 9.34 10.61
CA ALA A 46 -21.27 9.91 11.65
C ALA A 46 -22.16 11.00 11.04
N ARG A 47 -23.48 10.76 11.05
CA ARG A 47 -24.50 11.72 10.65
C ARG A 47 -25.10 12.34 11.91
N ILE A 48 -24.90 13.64 12.05
CA ILE A 48 -25.40 14.43 13.19
C ILE A 48 -26.61 15.22 12.72
N GLU A 49 -27.72 15.10 13.43
CA GLU A 49 -28.95 15.85 13.18
C GLU A 49 -29.34 16.63 14.42
N PHE A 50 -29.74 17.88 14.25
CA PHE A 50 -30.27 18.73 15.32
C PHE A 50 -31.18 19.83 14.79
N ALA A 51 -32.02 20.40 15.64
CA ALA A 51 -32.86 21.55 15.31
C ALA A 51 -32.23 22.83 15.86
N ALA A 52 -31.79 23.74 14.97
CA ALA A 52 -31.16 24.99 15.36
C ALA A 52 -32.18 26.08 15.71
N GLN A 53 -31.85 26.92 16.68
CA GLN A 53 -32.76 27.89 17.30
C GLN A 53 -32.74 29.30 16.69
N GLY A 54 -32.13 29.47 15.51
CA GLY A 54 -32.00 30.80 14.86
C GLY A 54 -30.90 31.68 15.44
N LYS A 55 -29.97 31.11 16.22
CA LYS A 55 -28.81 31.79 16.82
C LYS A 55 -27.51 31.10 16.40
N GLU A 56 -26.39 31.49 17.00
CA GLU A 56 -25.13 30.76 16.86
C GLU A 56 -25.27 29.32 17.32
N ALA A 57 -24.68 28.40 16.56
CA ALA A 57 -24.67 26.98 16.87
C ALA A 57 -23.24 26.46 16.86
N LYS A 58 -22.92 25.66 17.88
CA LYS A 58 -21.62 25.00 18.04
C LYS A 58 -21.87 23.52 18.34
N VAL A 59 -21.30 22.66 17.51
CA VAL A 59 -21.45 21.20 17.59
C VAL A 59 -20.08 20.61 17.81
N SER A 60 -19.90 19.79 18.84
CA SER A 60 -18.66 19.08 19.13
C SER A 60 -18.91 17.57 19.15
N LEU A 61 -18.18 16.82 18.34
CA LEU A 61 -18.23 15.35 18.30
C LEU A 61 -16.88 14.77 18.72
N ALA A 62 -16.89 13.71 19.52
CA ALA A 62 -15.69 12.90 19.74
C ALA A 62 -15.19 12.31 18.42
N ALA A 63 -13.89 12.42 18.18
CA ALA A 63 -13.26 11.96 16.95
C ALA A 63 -12.30 10.79 17.25
N PRO A 64 -12.38 9.70 16.49
CA PRO A 64 -11.58 8.52 16.73
C PRO A 64 -10.10 8.74 16.33
N LEU A 65 -9.26 7.82 16.79
CA LEU A 65 -7.82 7.79 16.54
C LEU A 65 -7.42 6.41 15.97
N THR A 66 -6.16 6.31 15.52
CA THR A 66 -5.55 5.01 15.20
C THR A 66 -5.51 4.14 16.46
N GLN A 67 -5.94 2.89 16.32
CA GLN A 67 -6.04 1.92 17.40
C GLN A 67 -5.50 0.55 16.96
N GLU A 68 -5.45 -0.42 17.88
CA GLU A 68 -5.01 -1.77 17.56
C GLU A 68 -5.88 -2.39 16.45
N GLY A 69 -5.24 -2.85 15.38
CA GLY A 69 -5.92 -3.44 14.23
C GLY A 69 -6.52 -2.44 13.22
N TYR A 70 -6.57 -1.14 13.52
CA TYR A 70 -7.17 -0.12 12.65
C TYR A 70 -6.32 1.17 12.58
N THR A 71 -5.82 1.49 11.38
CA THR A 71 -5.12 2.75 11.11
C THR A 71 -6.10 3.78 10.55
N LEU A 72 -6.23 4.95 11.18
CA LEU A 72 -6.98 6.07 10.63
C LEU A 72 -6.19 6.64 9.45
N ILE A 73 -6.68 6.45 8.23
CA ILE A 73 -5.97 6.86 7.00
C ILE A 73 -6.49 8.18 6.43
N ASN A 74 -7.73 8.54 6.74
CA ASN A 74 -8.33 9.77 6.25
C ASN A 74 -9.53 10.17 7.11
N GLU A 75 -9.80 11.47 7.18
CA GLU A 75 -10.98 12.02 7.80
C GLU A 75 -11.47 13.25 7.05
N THR A 76 -12.79 13.39 6.94
CA THR A 76 -13.41 14.49 6.21
C THR A 76 -14.71 14.88 6.87
N ALA A 77 -14.94 16.18 7.02
CA ALA A 77 -16.20 16.72 7.52
C ALA A 77 -16.92 17.48 6.39
N SER A 78 -18.20 17.21 6.22
CA SER A 78 -19.07 17.80 5.19
C SER A 78 -20.24 18.52 5.85
N SER A 79 -20.20 19.86 5.79
CA SER A 79 -21.19 20.73 6.43
C SER A 79 -21.28 22.08 5.71
N PRO A 80 -22.36 22.35 4.94
CA PRO A 80 -22.52 23.62 4.25
C PRO A 80 -22.59 24.81 5.22
N GLY A 81 -21.67 25.76 5.10
CA GLY A 81 -21.68 27.03 5.85
C GLY A 81 -21.14 26.98 7.29
N TYR A 82 -20.68 25.83 7.78
CA TYR A 82 -20.04 25.70 9.09
C TYR A 82 -18.52 25.86 8.97
N GLY A 83 -17.90 26.55 9.93
CA GLY A 83 -16.46 26.48 10.17
C GLY A 83 -16.10 25.20 10.92
N ILE A 84 -15.03 24.53 10.50
CA ILE A 84 -14.61 23.21 11.02
C ILE A 84 -13.27 23.36 11.73
N SER A 85 -13.11 22.74 12.88
CA SER A 85 -11.83 22.70 13.61
C SER A 85 -11.62 21.34 14.26
N TYR A 86 -10.41 20.79 14.11
CA TYR A 86 -9.97 19.56 14.76
C TYR A 86 -9.18 19.93 16.00
N LEU A 87 -9.64 19.50 17.17
CA LEU A 87 -9.11 19.91 18.47
C LEU A 87 -8.63 18.69 19.25
N ASN A 88 -7.49 18.82 19.92
CA ASN A 88 -7.03 17.86 20.91
C ASN A 88 -7.25 18.49 22.29
N THR A 89 -8.27 18.03 23.02
CA THR A 89 -8.57 18.49 24.39
C THR A 89 -7.95 17.54 25.42
N GLU A 90 -7.94 17.93 26.70
CA GLU A 90 -7.50 17.04 27.79
C GLU A 90 -8.35 15.77 27.88
N SER A 91 -9.61 15.85 27.46
CA SER A 91 -10.55 14.73 27.34
C SER A 91 -10.41 13.94 26.04
N GLY A 92 -9.48 14.28 25.14
CA GLY A 92 -9.27 13.54 23.88
C GLY A 92 -9.53 14.34 22.61
N ARG A 93 -9.53 13.66 21.47
CA ARG A 93 -9.66 14.30 20.16
C ARG A 93 -11.14 14.59 19.85
N ARG A 94 -11.45 15.80 19.39
CA ARG A 94 -12.81 16.23 19.03
C ARG A 94 -12.81 17.03 17.74
N ILE A 95 -13.94 17.01 17.05
CA ILE A 95 -14.20 17.85 15.88
C ILE A 95 -15.32 18.82 16.24
N GLU A 96 -15.09 20.07 15.89
CA GLU A 96 -15.99 21.17 16.19
C GLU A 96 -16.50 21.82 14.91
N TRP A 97 -17.81 21.99 14.83
CA TRP A 97 -18.49 22.79 13.83
C TRP A 97 -19.06 24.05 14.48
N SER A 98 -18.86 25.20 13.84
CA SER A 98 -19.37 26.48 14.32
C SER A 98 -20.03 27.29 13.20
N ILE A 99 -21.16 27.94 13.52
CA ILE A 99 -21.86 28.85 12.61
C ILE A 99 -22.52 29.97 13.42
N ARG A 100 -22.52 31.20 12.89
CA ARG A 100 -23.08 32.37 13.58
C ARG A 100 -24.60 32.41 13.61
N GLN A 101 -25.25 31.80 12.63
CA GLN A 101 -26.71 31.77 12.54
C GLN A 101 -27.16 30.53 11.79
N ALA A 102 -27.88 29.64 12.48
CA ALA A 102 -28.54 28.48 11.90
C ALA A 102 -29.97 28.38 12.39
N SER A 103 -30.91 28.01 11.53
CA SER A 103 -32.32 27.84 11.87
C SER A 103 -32.89 26.57 11.26
N GLY A 104 -33.87 25.97 11.93
CA GLY A 104 -34.55 24.77 11.45
C GLY A 104 -33.68 23.51 11.53
N PRO A 105 -34.06 22.43 10.82
CA PRO A 105 -33.33 21.17 10.82
C PRO A 105 -31.94 21.33 10.19
N GLN A 106 -30.92 20.88 10.90
CA GLN A 106 -29.53 20.90 10.48
C GLN A 106 -29.02 19.46 10.38
N THR A 107 -28.17 19.20 9.38
CA THR A 107 -27.50 17.91 9.23
C THR A 107 -26.04 18.13 8.89
N ILE A 108 -25.17 17.50 9.66
CA ILE A 108 -23.71 17.56 9.53
C ILE A 108 -23.19 16.13 9.38
N TYR A 109 -22.17 15.96 8.54
CA TYR A 109 -21.56 14.67 8.30
C TYR A 109 -20.07 14.72 8.66
N TYR A 110 -19.61 13.68 9.34
CA TYR A 110 -18.20 13.40 9.55
C TYR A 110 -17.90 11.98 9.09
N LYS A 111 -16.90 11.83 8.24
CA LYS A 111 -16.47 10.55 7.68
C LYS A 111 -15.04 10.28 8.13
N ALA A 112 -14.81 9.10 8.69
CA ALA A 112 -13.48 8.57 9.02
C ALA A 112 -13.25 7.28 8.24
N GLN A 113 -12.04 7.10 7.69
CA GLN A 113 -11.64 5.91 6.95
C GLN A 113 -10.58 5.14 7.74
N PHE A 114 -10.86 3.87 8.02
CA PHE A 114 -9.97 2.99 8.78
C PHE A 114 -9.47 1.85 7.92
N LEU A 115 -8.16 1.75 7.77
CA LEU A 115 -7.51 0.60 7.16
C LEU A 115 -7.40 -0.54 8.19
N VAL A 116 -7.89 -1.73 7.85
CA VAL A 116 -7.66 -2.94 8.65
C VAL A 116 -6.18 -3.32 8.54
N ASP A 117 -5.45 -3.07 9.61
CA ASP A 117 -4.00 -3.22 9.69
C ASP A 117 -3.62 -3.99 10.96
N PRO A 118 -3.30 -5.29 10.86
CA PRO A 118 -2.88 -6.10 12.01
C PRO A 118 -1.59 -5.60 12.69
N GLN A 119 -0.81 -4.74 12.03
CA GLN A 119 0.41 -4.16 12.58
C GLN A 119 0.17 -2.78 13.22
N ALA A 120 -1.06 -2.23 13.14
CA ALA A 120 -1.41 -0.98 13.80
C ALA A 120 -1.33 -1.14 15.31
N LYS A 121 -0.58 -0.24 15.96
CA LYS A 121 -0.44 -0.19 17.42
C LYS A 121 -1.12 1.07 17.93
N ALA A 122 -1.98 0.92 18.94
CA ALA A 122 -2.54 2.06 19.66
C ALA A 122 -1.47 2.69 20.56
N VAL A 123 -1.49 4.03 20.65
CA VAL A 123 -0.72 4.74 21.69
C VAL A 123 -1.50 4.61 22.99
N GLN A 124 -1.04 3.74 23.89
CA GLN A 124 -1.67 3.51 25.18
C GLN A 124 -1.26 4.62 26.16
N ILE A 125 -2.21 5.47 26.56
CA ILE A 125 -1.99 6.53 27.56
C ILE A 125 -2.38 6.00 28.94
N PRO A 126 -1.45 5.93 29.92
CA PRO A 126 -1.77 5.44 31.26
C PRO A 126 -2.71 6.40 31.99
N PRO A 127 -3.54 5.90 32.93
CA PRO A 127 -4.42 6.74 33.73
C PRO A 127 -3.58 7.66 34.65
N THR A 128 -3.71 8.97 34.46
CA THR A 128 -2.97 9.99 35.22
C THR A 128 -3.81 10.69 36.28
N GLN A 129 -5.14 10.64 36.16
CA GLN A 129 -6.06 11.30 37.08
C GLN A 129 -6.40 10.41 38.29
N PRO A 130 -6.50 10.98 39.51
CA PRO A 130 -6.92 10.22 40.68
C PRO A 130 -8.38 9.79 40.53
N ILE A 131 -8.67 8.54 40.89
CA ILE A 131 -10.02 8.00 40.83
C ILE A 131 -10.85 8.57 41.98
N VAL A 132 -11.93 9.27 41.64
CA VAL A 132 -12.90 9.76 42.63
C VAL A 132 -13.86 8.63 42.96
N LYS A 133 -13.94 8.24 44.24
CA LYS A 133 -14.91 7.24 44.68
C LYS A 133 -16.34 7.80 44.51
N PRO A 134 -17.23 7.10 43.79
CA PRO A 134 -18.61 7.54 43.65
C PRO A 134 -19.36 7.37 44.97
N ALA A 135 -20.33 8.24 45.20
CA ALA A 135 -21.27 8.11 46.31
C ALA A 135 -22.41 7.15 45.92
N PHE A 136 -22.82 6.30 46.86
CA PHE A 136 -24.01 5.44 46.77
C PHE A 136 -24.96 5.78 47.91
N ASP A 137 -26.26 5.59 47.70
CA ASP A 137 -27.25 5.71 48.78
C ASP A 137 -27.14 4.49 49.72
N GLY A 138 -27.44 4.63 51.02
CA GLY A 138 -27.12 3.62 52.05
C GLY A 138 -27.37 2.14 51.68
N PRO A 139 -28.57 1.75 51.20
CA PRO A 139 -28.83 0.38 50.75
C PRO A 139 -28.01 -0.05 49.52
N GLU A 140 -27.76 0.87 48.59
CA GLU A 140 -26.96 0.65 47.38
C GLU A 140 -25.49 0.51 47.70
N GLU A 141 -24.97 1.28 48.65
CA GLU A 141 -23.58 1.18 49.10
C GLU A 141 -23.31 -0.22 49.67
N SER A 142 -24.23 -0.73 50.49
CA SER A 142 -24.13 -2.08 51.05
C SER A 142 -24.14 -3.16 49.96
N ALA A 143 -25.00 -3.01 48.95
CA ALA A 143 -25.04 -3.91 47.79
C ALA A 143 -23.76 -3.82 46.93
N ALA A 144 -23.24 -2.62 46.73
CA ALA A 144 -22.00 -2.35 46.00
C ALA A 144 -20.80 -3.00 46.69
N ILE A 145 -20.65 -2.79 48.00
CA ILE A 145 -19.58 -3.42 48.80
C ILE A 145 -19.66 -4.94 48.72
N ALA A 146 -20.86 -5.52 48.89
CA ALA A 146 -21.03 -6.97 48.81
C ALA A 146 -20.66 -7.57 47.43
N LEU A 147 -20.96 -6.86 46.34
CA LEU A 147 -20.56 -7.27 44.99
C LEU A 147 -19.04 -7.14 44.79
N ILE A 148 -18.44 -6.05 45.27
CA ILE A 148 -16.99 -5.80 45.19
C ILE A 148 -16.22 -6.83 46.01
N ASP A 149 -16.66 -7.16 47.22
CA ASP A 149 -16.01 -8.15 48.08
C ASP A 149 -16.07 -9.55 47.46
N ARG A 150 -17.24 -9.93 46.93
CA ARG A 150 -17.41 -11.21 46.22
C ARG A 150 -16.51 -11.31 44.99
N ALA A 151 -16.40 -10.24 44.20
CA ALA A 151 -15.52 -10.20 43.03
C ALA A 151 -14.05 -10.25 43.45
N SER A 152 -13.66 -9.47 44.47
CA SER A 152 -12.29 -9.40 45.01
C SER A 152 -11.80 -10.77 45.48
N GLN A 153 -12.63 -11.52 46.23
CA GLN A 153 -12.29 -12.86 46.71
C GLN A 153 -12.06 -13.89 45.59
N ARG A 154 -12.56 -13.62 44.38
CA ARG A 154 -12.51 -14.54 43.22
C ARG A 154 -11.59 -14.05 42.10
N SER A 155 -10.84 -12.98 42.33
CA SER A 155 -9.99 -12.33 41.34
C SER A 155 -8.54 -12.21 41.82
N ALA A 156 -7.62 -12.09 40.87
CA ALA A 156 -6.18 -11.93 41.15
C ALA A 156 -5.62 -10.58 40.63
N ASP A 157 -6.31 -9.95 39.68
CA ASP A 157 -5.91 -8.70 39.04
C ASP A 157 -7.14 -7.88 38.61
N HIS A 158 -6.94 -6.65 38.12
CA HIS A 158 -8.04 -5.78 37.68
C HIS A 158 -8.90 -6.40 36.56
N VAL A 159 -8.30 -7.23 35.71
CA VAL A 159 -8.96 -7.84 34.55
C VAL A 159 -9.92 -8.95 34.99
N THR A 160 -9.45 -9.85 35.85
CA THR A 160 -10.25 -10.92 36.46
C THR A 160 -11.27 -10.36 37.44
N PHE A 161 -10.94 -9.30 38.17
CA PHE A 161 -11.88 -8.57 39.03
C PHE A 161 -13.05 -8.03 38.23
N THR A 162 -12.77 -7.32 37.13
CA THR A 162 -13.81 -6.77 36.25
C THR A 162 -14.71 -7.86 35.68
N ARG A 163 -14.13 -9.00 35.27
CA ARG A 163 -14.91 -10.14 34.75
C ARG A 163 -15.86 -10.72 35.80
N GLU A 164 -15.37 -10.96 37.02
CA GLU A 164 -16.20 -11.51 38.10
C GLU A 164 -17.25 -10.49 38.57
N LEU A 165 -16.92 -9.20 38.56
CA LEU A 165 -17.85 -8.12 38.88
C LEU A 165 -19.00 -8.05 37.87
N ILE A 166 -18.71 -8.05 36.56
CA ILE A 166 -19.73 -8.05 35.51
C ILE A 166 -20.58 -9.33 35.59
N LYS A 167 -19.95 -10.48 35.86
CA LYS A 167 -20.67 -11.74 36.08
C LYS A 167 -21.62 -11.65 37.28
N GLY A 168 -21.22 -11.00 38.36
CA GLY A 168 -22.08 -10.76 39.52
C GLY A 168 -23.22 -9.77 39.25
N LEU A 169 -23.00 -8.78 38.39
CA LEU A 169 -24.04 -7.84 37.93
C LEU A 169 -25.05 -8.50 36.98
N ASN A 170 -24.61 -9.46 36.17
CA ASN A 170 -25.45 -10.21 35.23
C ASN A 170 -26.14 -11.43 35.85
N ASP A 171 -25.89 -11.73 37.13
CA ASP A 171 -26.53 -12.82 37.86
C ASP A 171 -27.99 -12.45 38.17
N SER A 172 -28.94 -13.12 37.50
CA SER A 172 -30.38 -12.85 37.65
C SER A 172 -30.91 -13.13 39.05
N GLU A 173 -30.23 -13.96 39.83
CA GLU A 173 -30.61 -14.31 41.21
C GLU A 173 -30.01 -13.35 42.24
N SER A 174 -29.15 -12.42 41.82
CA SER A 174 -28.45 -11.49 42.71
C SER A 174 -29.32 -10.29 43.07
N GLN A 175 -29.90 -10.31 44.27
CA GLN A 175 -30.67 -9.18 44.83
C GLN A 175 -29.85 -7.88 44.86
N ASN A 176 -28.55 -7.97 45.16
CA ASN A 176 -27.64 -6.82 45.17
C ASN A 176 -27.47 -6.20 43.78
N ALA A 177 -27.38 -7.03 42.73
CA ALA A 177 -27.30 -6.55 41.36
C ALA A 177 -28.62 -5.89 40.93
N SER A 178 -29.76 -6.52 41.24
CA SER A 178 -31.08 -5.95 40.92
C SER A 178 -31.31 -4.58 41.58
N LEU A 179 -30.83 -4.38 42.81
CA LEU A 179 -30.97 -3.11 43.52
C LEU A 179 -30.28 -1.96 42.78
N LEU A 180 -29.06 -2.19 42.28
CA LEU A 180 -28.30 -1.19 41.51
C LEU A 180 -28.91 -0.99 40.12
N LEU A 181 -29.21 -2.07 39.40
CA LEU A 181 -29.68 -2.03 38.02
C LEU A 181 -31.09 -1.47 37.84
N ASN A 182 -31.84 -1.28 38.93
CA ASN A 182 -33.13 -0.61 38.90
C ASN A 182 -33.01 0.91 38.62
N LYS A 183 -31.89 1.53 39.02
CA LYS A 183 -31.67 2.99 38.84
C LYS A 183 -30.67 3.32 37.73
N ILE A 184 -29.65 2.49 37.55
CA ILE A 184 -28.52 2.77 36.65
C ILE A 184 -28.31 1.65 35.65
N SER A 185 -27.75 1.98 34.48
CA SER A 185 -27.42 0.98 33.46
C SER A 185 -26.29 0.06 33.92
N LYS A 186 -26.15 -1.12 33.29
CA LYS A 186 -25.02 -2.03 33.58
C LYS A 186 -23.65 -1.40 33.32
N VAL A 187 -23.54 -0.56 32.28
CA VAL A 187 -22.31 0.18 31.95
C VAL A 187 -21.94 1.11 33.09
N GLU A 188 -22.91 1.89 33.58
CA GLU A 188 -22.73 2.85 34.66
C GLU A 188 -22.48 2.15 36.01
N ALA A 189 -23.21 1.06 36.29
CA ALA A 189 -23.00 0.24 37.48
C ALA A 189 -21.58 -0.33 37.50
N THR A 190 -21.12 -0.88 36.37
CA THR A 190 -19.76 -1.42 36.23
C THR A 190 -18.72 -0.33 36.46
N GLN A 191 -18.87 0.83 35.80
CA GLN A 191 -17.97 1.98 35.98
C GLN A 191 -17.90 2.44 37.44
N LYS A 192 -19.06 2.62 38.10
CA LYS A 192 -19.13 3.07 39.50
C LYS A 192 -18.50 2.07 40.46
N LEU A 193 -18.78 0.78 40.30
CA LEU A 193 -18.22 -0.27 41.17
C LEU A 193 -16.70 -0.40 41.00
N LEU A 194 -16.19 -0.34 39.76
CA LEU A 194 -14.74 -0.30 39.49
C LEU A 194 -14.09 0.93 40.13
N SER A 195 -14.73 2.09 40.00
CA SER A 195 -14.23 3.35 40.57
C SER A 195 -14.24 3.34 42.10
N TYR A 196 -15.27 2.73 42.71
CA TYR A 196 -15.35 2.55 44.17
C TYR A 196 -14.24 1.62 44.69
N ALA A 197 -13.92 0.58 43.92
CA ALA A 197 -12.80 -0.32 44.16
C ALA A 197 -11.42 0.27 43.80
N LEU A 198 -11.35 1.54 43.38
CA LEU A 198 -10.12 2.22 42.95
C LEU A 198 -9.41 1.55 41.77
N VAL A 199 -10.17 0.87 40.91
CA VAL A 199 -9.66 0.29 39.65
C VAL A 199 -9.74 1.33 38.54
N PRO A 200 -8.63 1.67 37.84
CA PRO A 200 -8.68 2.67 36.77
C PRO A 200 -9.53 2.19 35.60
N ASN A 201 -10.58 2.96 35.30
CA ASN A 201 -11.58 2.61 34.31
C ASN A 201 -12.08 3.87 33.58
N LYS A 202 -12.60 3.68 32.37
CA LYS A 202 -13.31 4.71 31.61
C LYS A 202 -14.45 4.10 30.81
N VAL A 203 -15.47 4.89 30.51
CA VAL A 203 -16.53 4.49 29.58
C VAL A 203 -16.13 4.96 28.19
N VAL A 204 -16.17 4.03 27.23
CA VAL A 204 -15.87 4.31 25.83
C VAL A 204 -17.07 3.98 24.96
N GLY A 205 -17.23 4.75 23.90
CA GLY A 205 -18.23 4.49 22.87
C GLY A 205 -17.65 3.62 21.77
N VAL A 206 -18.29 2.48 21.51
CA VAL A 206 -17.84 1.46 20.54
C VAL A 206 -18.88 1.30 19.45
N ILE A 207 -18.39 1.08 18.23
CA ILE A 207 -19.21 0.75 17.06
C ILE A 207 -18.80 -0.63 16.57
N GLN A 208 -19.79 -1.49 16.35
CA GLN A 208 -19.58 -2.77 15.69
C GLN A 208 -19.63 -2.56 14.17
N LEU A 209 -18.48 -2.76 13.52
CA LEU A 209 -18.32 -2.63 12.09
C LEU A 209 -18.97 -3.82 11.38
N GLU A 210 -19.89 -3.54 10.48
CA GLU A 210 -20.52 -4.56 9.64
C GLU A 210 -20.94 -3.92 8.31
N ASP A 211 -20.66 -4.63 7.22
CA ASP A 211 -20.77 -4.06 5.88
C ASP A 211 -22.22 -3.72 5.53
N GLY A 212 -22.43 -2.51 5.02
CA GLY A 212 -23.75 -2.00 4.63
C GLY A 212 -24.67 -1.62 5.79
N ARG A 213 -24.24 -1.69 7.06
CA ARG A 213 -25.06 -1.23 8.19
C ARG A 213 -25.22 0.29 8.19
N ARG A 214 -26.45 0.72 8.50
CA ARG A 214 -26.85 2.13 8.57
C ARG A 214 -27.59 2.39 9.87
N ARG A 215 -27.63 3.65 10.28
CA ARG A 215 -28.42 4.12 11.43
C ARG A 215 -28.10 3.36 12.72
N GLN A 216 -26.82 3.07 12.96
CA GLN A 216 -26.37 2.48 14.21
C GLN A 216 -26.17 3.56 15.28
N SER A 217 -26.54 3.26 16.52
CA SER A 217 -26.15 4.06 17.67
C SER A 217 -24.82 3.56 18.24
N ILE A 218 -24.11 4.43 18.95
CA ILE A 218 -22.92 4.02 19.69
C ILE A 218 -23.32 3.08 20.84
N GLN A 219 -22.51 2.06 21.11
CA GLN A 219 -22.67 1.18 22.25
C GLN A 219 -21.63 1.56 23.30
N HIS A 220 -22.07 1.85 24.53
CA HIS A 220 -21.13 2.18 25.60
C HIS A 220 -20.58 0.89 26.22
N MET A 221 -19.26 0.85 26.40
CA MET A 221 -18.52 -0.25 27.00
C MET A 221 -17.54 0.30 28.04
N ASN A 222 -16.96 -0.58 28.85
CA ASN A 222 -16.02 -0.19 29.90
C ASN A 222 -14.60 -0.63 29.51
N GLU A 223 -13.64 0.29 29.58
CA GLU A 223 -12.22 -0.05 29.50
C GLU A 223 -11.58 -0.04 30.89
N VAL A 224 -10.69 -1.00 31.14
CA VAL A 224 -9.99 -1.16 32.41
C VAL A 224 -8.49 -1.24 32.18
N TRP A 225 -7.72 -0.49 32.98
CA TRP A 225 -6.27 -0.52 32.90
C TRP A 225 -5.69 -1.74 33.61
N ASN A 226 -4.98 -2.60 32.87
CA ASN A 226 -4.35 -3.80 33.42
C ASN A 226 -2.92 -3.56 33.94
N GLY A 227 -2.37 -2.35 33.78
CA GLY A 227 -0.98 -2.00 34.10
C GLY A 227 -0.15 -1.63 32.87
N SER A 228 -0.48 -2.18 31.70
CA SER A 228 0.21 -1.91 30.43
C SER A 228 -0.69 -1.38 29.32
N ALA A 229 -1.96 -1.77 29.29
CA ALA A 229 -2.92 -1.44 28.24
C ALA A 229 -4.35 -1.31 28.78
N TRP A 230 -5.18 -0.55 28.07
CA TRP A 230 -6.62 -0.51 28.27
C TRP A 230 -7.26 -1.77 27.68
N ILE A 231 -8.06 -2.47 28.49
CA ILE A 231 -8.76 -3.69 28.10
C ILE A 231 -10.25 -3.41 28.06
N LEU A 232 -10.87 -3.60 26.89
CA LEU A 232 -12.29 -3.41 26.66
C LEU A 232 -13.12 -4.58 27.23
N PHE A 233 -14.22 -4.25 27.88
CA PHE A 233 -15.21 -5.20 28.39
C PHE A 233 -16.61 -4.80 27.94
N ASN A 234 -17.37 -5.80 27.48
CA ASN A 234 -18.80 -5.65 27.29
C ASN A 234 -19.53 -5.95 28.61
N PRO A 235 -20.22 -4.96 29.24
CA PRO A 235 -20.91 -5.17 30.51
C PRO A 235 -22.14 -6.08 30.40
N GLU A 236 -22.69 -6.31 29.21
CA GLU A 236 -23.82 -7.22 29.01
C GLU A 236 -23.40 -8.70 29.05
N THR A 237 -22.21 -9.02 28.53
CA THR A 237 -21.74 -10.41 28.42
C THR A 237 -20.63 -10.75 29.40
N GLY A 238 -19.90 -9.75 29.93
CA GLY A 238 -18.70 -9.94 30.75
C GLY A 238 -17.50 -10.50 29.98
N THR A 239 -17.62 -10.67 28.67
CA THR A 239 -16.53 -11.14 27.81
C THR A 239 -15.69 -9.97 27.35
N GLN A 240 -14.37 -10.17 27.34
CA GLN A 240 -13.48 -9.34 26.52
C GLN A 240 -13.85 -9.61 25.07
N PRO A 241 -14.33 -8.63 24.31
CA PRO A 241 -14.66 -8.90 22.94
C PRO A 241 -13.36 -9.10 22.16
N THR A 242 -13.03 -10.35 21.88
CA THR A 242 -11.95 -10.74 20.95
C THR A 242 -12.37 -10.56 19.49
N HIS A 243 -13.42 -9.77 19.23
CA HIS A 243 -14.05 -9.71 17.92
C HIS A 243 -13.21 -8.84 16.96
N PRO A 244 -12.78 -9.37 15.80
CA PRO A 244 -12.46 -8.49 14.69
C PRO A 244 -13.75 -7.72 14.37
N ASN A 245 -13.70 -6.40 14.19
CA ASN A 245 -14.83 -5.52 13.87
C ASN A 245 -15.43 -4.70 15.02
N LEU A 246 -14.73 -4.49 16.13
CA LEU A 246 -15.09 -3.42 17.06
C LEU A 246 -14.15 -2.23 16.88
N LEU A 247 -14.74 -1.05 16.80
CA LEU A 247 -14.04 0.21 16.67
C LEU A 247 -14.38 1.08 17.88
N VAL A 248 -13.38 1.44 18.71
CA VAL A 248 -13.56 2.47 19.72
C VAL A 248 -13.64 3.82 19.00
N TRP A 249 -14.78 4.50 19.13
CA TRP A 249 -15.05 5.78 18.49
C TRP A 249 -14.85 6.95 19.45
N ASP A 250 -15.30 6.80 20.69
CA ASP A 250 -15.26 7.83 21.72
C ASP A 250 -14.48 7.34 22.94
N GLU A 251 -13.33 7.95 23.19
CA GLU A 251 -12.52 7.71 24.39
C GLU A 251 -12.68 8.79 25.46
N SER A 252 -13.53 9.79 25.22
CA SER A 252 -13.45 11.05 25.95
C SER A 252 -14.06 11.04 27.35
N ASN A 253 -14.73 9.95 27.75
CA ASN A 253 -15.32 9.74 29.07
C ASN A 253 -16.27 10.88 29.54
N VAL A 254 -16.69 11.76 28.63
CA VAL A 254 -17.55 12.92 28.92
C VAL A 254 -18.84 12.84 28.10
N SER A 255 -18.77 13.02 26.78
CA SER A 255 -19.93 13.08 25.90
C SER A 255 -19.52 12.86 24.44
N LEU A 256 -20.22 11.95 23.76
CA LEU A 256 -20.03 11.71 22.33
C LEU A 256 -20.35 12.98 21.52
N LEU A 257 -21.42 13.69 21.86
CA LEU A 257 -21.94 14.83 21.12
C LEU A 257 -22.39 15.94 22.06
N ASP A 258 -21.81 17.13 21.90
CA ASP A 258 -22.25 18.35 22.58
C ASP A 258 -22.79 19.34 21.55
N VAL A 259 -24.02 19.83 21.73
CA VAL A 259 -24.64 20.82 20.86
C VAL A 259 -25.07 22.04 21.68
N VAL A 260 -24.49 23.19 21.34
CA VAL A 260 -24.88 24.50 21.85
C VAL A 260 -25.64 25.24 20.75
N GLY A 261 -26.78 25.87 21.09
CA GLY A 261 -27.63 26.58 20.13
C GLY A 261 -28.58 25.70 19.30
N GLY A 262 -28.71 24.42 19.67
CA GLY A 262 -29.60 23.45 19.04
C GLY A 262 -30.33 22.55 20.05
N GLN A 263 -31.37 21.87 19.60
CA GLN A 263 -32.16 20.89 20.36
C GLN A 263 -32.38 19.60 19.56
N ASN A 264 -32.84 18.54 20.24
CA ASN A 264 -33.14 17.24 19.63
C ASN A 264 -31.96 16.69 18.82
N SER A 265 -30.76 16.76 19.41
CA SER A 265 -29.53 16.34 18.76
C SER A 265 -29.35 14.83 18.83
N GLN A 266 -29.01 14.21 17.71
CA GLN A 266 -28.71 12.78 17.61
C GLN A 266 -27.52 12.53 16.68
N VAL A 267 -26.77 11.47 16.95
CA VAL A 267 -25.71 10.97 16.07
C VAL A 267 -26.05 9.55 15.65
N MET A 268 -26.01 9.30 14.35
CA MET A 268 -26.24 7.98 13.77
C MET A 268 -25.06 7.59 12.90
N PHE A 269 -24.59 6.36 13.05
CA PHE A 269 -23.45 5.84 12.31
C PHE A 269 -23.89 4.98 11.13
N SER A 270 -23.21 5.13 10.01
CA SER A 270 -23.31 4.26 8.84
C SER A 270 -21.92 3.79 8.47
N MET A 271 -21.80 2.54 8.05
CA MET A 271 -20.51 1.95 7.71
C MET A 271 -20.57 1.11 6.45
N ILE A 272 -19.51 1.16 5.67
CA ILE A 272 -19.33 0.33 4.48
C ILE A 272 -17.89 -0.15 4.42
N SER A 273 -17.73 -1.42 4.05
CA SER A 273 -16.43 -2.04 3.84
C SER A 273 -16.07 -2.00 2.37
N GLN A 274 -14.87 -1.51 2.08
CA GLN A 274 -14.32 -1.47 0.72
C GLN A 274 -13.04 -2.30 0.67
N LYS A 275 -12.83 -2.99 -0.46
CA LYS A 275 -11.58 -3.66 -0.74
C LYS A 275 -10.72 -2.73 -1.58
N VAL A 276 -9.59 -2.30 -1.01
CA VAL A 276 -8.61 -1.48 -1.71
C VAL A 276 -7.42 -2.33 -2.10
N THR A 277 -6.71 -1.87 -3.14
CA THR A 277 -5.45 -2.51 -3.48
C THR A 277 -4.42 -2.26 -2.37
N PRO A 278 -3.46 -3.16 -2.15
CA PRO A 278 -2.44 -2.98 -1.11
C PRO A 278 -1.57 -1.75 -1.35
N GLN A 279 -1.43 -1.36 -2.61
CA GLN A 279 -0.74 -0.14 -3.00
C GLN A 279 -1.49 1.09 -2.46
N GLN A 280 -2.79 1.21 -2.74
CA GLN A 280 -3.62 2.29 -2.19
C GLN A 280 -3.60 2.32 -0.67
N ALA A 281 -3.71 1.15 -0.01
CA ALA A 281 -3.63 1.06 1.45
C ALA A 281 -2.29 1.57 2.00
N THR A 282 -1.19 1.25 1.32
CA THR A 282 0.15 1.69 1.71
C THR A 282 0.28 3.20 1.53
N ASP A 283 -0.16 3.73 0.40
CA ASP A 283 -0.06 5.16 0.09
C ASP A 283 -0.84 5.98 1.12
N SER A 284 -2.08 5.57 1.44
CA SER A 284 -2.88 6.24 2.46
C SER A 284 -2.27 6.13 3.88
N LYS A 285 -1.57 5.03 4.20
CA LYS A 285 -0.85 4.89 5.47
C LYS A 285 0.38 5.80 5.53
N VAL A 286 1.15 5.89 4.45
CA VAL A 286 2.34 6.77 4.36
C VAL A 286 1.95 8.24 4.45
N GLU A 287 0.87 8.64 3.77
CA GLU A 287 0.33 10.01 3.88
C GLU A 287 -0.11 10.32 5.32
N ALA A 288 -0.79 9.38 5.99
CA ALA A 288 -1.23 9.55 7.37
C ALA A 288 -0.07 9.68 8.37
N ASP A 289 1.02 8.92 8.19
CA ASP A 289 2.20 8.94 9.07
C ASP A 289 3.12 10.17 8.85
N GLY A 290 2.87 11.00 7.83
CA GLY A 290 3.62 12.23 7.56
C GLY A 290 5.12 12.03 7.25
N LEU A 291 5.54 10.78 7.03
CA LEU A 291 6.92 10.41 6.76
C LEU A 291 7.25 10.55 5.27
N LEU A 292 7.91 11.67 4.95
CA LEU A 292 8.59 11.98 3.68
C LEU A 292 7.71 11.84 2.42
N ASN A 293 7.36 13.00 1.84
CA ASN A 293 6.85 13.21 0.47
C ASN A 293 7.81 12.75 -0.66
N LEU A 294 8.58 11.69 -0.44
CA LEU A 294 9.55 11.09 -1.38
C LEU A 294 9.09 9.70 -1.85
N SER A 295 7.77 9.45 -1.90
CA SER A 295 7.24 8.22 -2.48
C SER A 295 7.03 8.44 -3.99
N ILE A 296 7.43 7.47 -4.81
CA ILE A 296 7.15 7.50 -6.27
C ILE A 296 5.64 7.50 -6.52
N HIS A 297 4.86 7.04 -5.55
CA HIS A 297 3.41 6.93 -5.60
C HIS A 297 2.69 8.26 -5.36
N SER A 298 3.37 9.30 -4.85
CA SER A 298 2.81 10.66 -4.77
C SER A 298 2.89 11.42 -6.10
N LEU A 299 3.57 10.86 -7.11
CA LEU A 299 3.60 11.43 -8.46
C LEU A 299 2.27 11.21 -9.18
N PRO A 300 1.87 12.07 -10.13
CA PRO A 300 0.69 11.80 -10.94
C PRO A 300 0.85 10.49 -11.75
N LEU A 301 -0.29 9.91 -12.15
CA LEU A 301 -0.35 8.55 -12.72
C LEU A 301 0.47 8.40 -14.01
N GLU A 302 0.60 9.48 -14.79
CA GLU A 302 1.38 9.48 -16.02
C GLU A 302 2.88 9.31 -15.74
N GLU A 303 3.41 10.03 -14.75
CA GLU A 303 4.79 9.92 -14.30
C GLU A 303 5.07 8.55 -13.67
N GLN A 304 4.13 8.01 -12.89
CA GLN A 304 4.25 6.67 -12.32
C GLN A 304 4.39 5.59 -13.40
N ALA A 305 3.62 5.67 -14.49
CA ALA A 305 3.70 4.72 -15.59
C ALA A 305 5.09 4.73 -16.26
N MET A 306 5.71 5.90 -16.39
CA MET A 306 7.08 6.03 -16.88
C MET A 306 8.08 5.37 -15.92
N PHE A 307 8.00 5.66 -14.62
CA PHE A 307 8.87 5.06 -13.60
C PHE A 307 8.75 3.54 -13.54
N LYS A 308 7.52 3.01 -13.66
CA LYS A 308 7.25 1.57 -13.70
C LYS A 308 8.02 0.88 -14.81
N THR A 309 8.13 1.52 -15.98
CA THR A 309 8.90 1.00 -17.12
C THR A 309 10.41 1.10 -16.89
N ILE A 310 10.89 2.25 -16.38
CA ILE A 310 12.33 2.48 -16.12
C ILE A 310 12.86 1.48 -15.07
N MET A 311 12.08 1.22 -14.02
CA MET A 311 12.49 0.29 -12.96
C MET A 311 12.63 -1.16 -13.42
N LEU A 312 12.03 -1.54 -14.54
CA LEU A 312 12.16 -2.88 -15.12
C LEU A 312 13.46 -3.06 -15.93
N ILE A 313 14.12 -1.97 -16.36
CA ILE A 313 15.34 -2.02 -17.20
C ILE A 313 16.47 -2.84 -16.54
N PRO A 314 16.77 -2.70 -15.23
CA PRO A 314 17.76 -3.53 -14.54
C PRO A 314 17.48 -5.04 -14.62
N ILE A 315 16.21 -5.45 -14.61
CA ILE A 315 15.83 -6.86 -14.80
C ILE A 315 16.20 -7.33 -16.20
N GLY A 316 15.93 -6.50 -17.22
CA GLY A 316 16.37 -6.78 -18.59
C GLY A 316 17.89 -6.92 -18.69
N ALA A 317 18.65 -6.03 -18.04
CA ALA A 317 20.10 -6.11 -18.00
C ALA A 317 20.60 -7.40 -17.31
N LEU A 318 19.97 -7.83 -16.21
CA LEU A 318 20.27 -9.10 -15.55
C LEU A 318 20.09 -10.29 -16.50
N ILE A 319 18.99 -10.33 -17.25
CA ILE A 319 18.73 -11.39 -18.24
C ILE A 319 19.79 -11.39 -19.34
N VAL A 320 20.16 -10.20 -19.87
CA VAL A 320 21.24 -10.11 -20.88
C VAL A 320 22.55 -10.65 -20.33
N VAL A 321 22.96 -10.22 -19.14
CA VAL A 321 24.22 -10.65 -18.53
C VAL A 321 24.20 -12.16 -18.31
N PHE A 322 23.09 -12.71 -17.82
CA PHE A 322 22.91 -14.15 -17.65
C PHE A 322 23.06 -14.92 -18.98
N LEU A 323 22.33 -14.52 -20.02
CA LEU A 323 22.39 -15.19 -21.33
C LEU A 323 23.76 -15.05 -21.98
N ARG A 324 24.45 -13.93 -21.80
CA ARG A 324 25.77 -13.70 -22.41
C ARG A 324 26.89 -14.43 -21.66
N VAL A 325 26.87 -14.41 -20.33
CA VAL A 325 27.95 -14.94 -19.49
C VAL A 325 27.79 -16.44 -19.24
N ILE A 326 26.58 -16.90 -18.91
CA ILE A 326 26.32 -18.31 -18.56
C ILE A 326 25.99 -19.12 -19.81
N VAL A 327 25.05 -18.65 -20.64
CA VAL A 327 24.63 -19.41 -21.83
C VAL A 327 25.63 -19.24 -22.98
N GLY A 328 26.15 -18.02 -23.18
CA GLY A 328 27.08 -17.70 -24.27
C GLY A 328 26.40 -17.24 -25.55
N LEU A 329 25.16 -16.73 -25.47
CA LEU A 329 24.43 -16.21 -26.63
C LEU A 329 25.15 -14.98 -27.21
N LYS A 330 25.39 -14.96 -28.52
CA LYS A 330 25.92 -13.78 -29.20
C LYS A 330 24.77 -12.80 -29.50
N THR A 331 24.90 -11.58 -29.00
CA THR A 331 23.97 -10.46 -29.26
C THR A 331 24.75 -9.28 -29.82
N SER A 332 24.08 -8.42 -30.57
CA SER A 332 24.65 -7.15 -31.06
C SER A 332 24.75 -6.12 -29.92
N GLY A 333 25.69 -6.35 -29.01
CA GLY A 333 25.89 -5.54 -27.80
C GLY A 333 25.04 -5.99 -26.61
N THR A 334 25.24 -5.34 -25.47
CA THR A 334 24.56 -5.65 -24.19
C THR A 334 23.27 -4.85 -23.99
N PHE A 335 23.27 -3.58 -24.41
CA PHE A 335 22.12 -2.70 -24.20
C PHE A 335 21.04 -2.87 -25.26
N MET A 336 21.43 -3.27 -26.48
CA MET A 336 20.53 -3.32 -27.62
C MET A 336 19.34 -4.27 -27.43
N PRO A 337 19.49 -5.51 -26.91
CA PRO A 337 18.33 -6.37 -26.63
C PRO A 337 17.36 -5.76 -25.61
N VAL A 338 17.89 -5.05 -24.60
CA VAL A 338 17.06 -4.37 -23.59
C VAL A 338 16.25 -3.24 -24.22
N LEU A 339 16.88 -2.42 -25.07
CA LEU A 339 16.20 -1.34 -25.78
C LEU A 339 15.11 -1.86 -26.72
N ILE A 340 15.40 -2.94 -27.48
CA ILE A 340 14.40 -3.60 -28.34
C ILE A 340 13.23 -4.11 -27.49
N ALA A 341 13.49 -4.71 -26.33
CA ALA A 341 12.44 -5.18 -25.44
C ALA A 341 11.58 -4.02 -24.91
N VAL A 342 12.18 -2.89 -24.54
CA VAL A 342 11.43 -1.69 -24.11
C VAL A 342 10.55 -1.16 -25.26
N ALA A 343 11.04 -1.21 -26.51
CA ALA A 343 10.21 -0.89 -27.65
C ALA A 343 8.98 -1.81 -27.76
N PHE A 344 9.15 -3.14 -27.56
CA PHE A 344 8.03 -4.10 -27.56
C PHE A 344 7.06 -3.90 -26.40
N VAL A 345 7.52 -3.45 -25.23
CA VAL A 345 6.63 -3.10 -24.10
C VAL A 345 5.66 -1.98 -24.50
N GLN A 346 6.08 -1.05 -25.37
CA GLN A 346 5.24 0.05 -25.85
C GLN A 346 4.40 -0.31 -27.07
N THR A 347 4.93 -1.11 -28.00
CA THR A 347 4.27 -1.42 -29.28
C THR A 347 3.49 -2.73 -29.29
N GLN A 348 3.53 -3.51 -28.20
CA GLN A 348 3.12 -4.91 -28.08
C GLN A 348 4.03 -5.89 -28.84
N LEU A 349 4.06 -7.16 -28.42
CA LEU A 349 5.05 -8.13 -28.90
C LEU A 349 4.87 -8.50 -30.38
N THR A 350 3.64 -8.79 -30.81
CA THR A 350 3.35 -9.33 -32.14
C THR A 350 3.59 -8.29 -33.23
N THR A 351 2.94 -7.14 -33.10
CA THR A 351 3.12 -5.92 -33.90
C THR A 351 4.56 -5.42 -33.83
N GLY A 352 5.18 -5.44 -32.64
CA GLY A 352 6.57 -5.07 -32.42
C GLY A 352 7.55 -5.93 -33.20
N ILE A 353 7.41 -7.26 -33.16
CA ILE A 353 8.28 -8.19 -33.92
C ILE A 353 8.12 -7.98 -35.43
N VAL A 354 6.87 -7.90 -35.92
CA VAL A 354 6.61 -7.69 -37.35
C VAL A 354 7.19 -6.36 -37.81
N GLY A 355 6.93 -5.28 -37.07
CA GLY A 355 7.47 -3.95 -37.35
C GLY A 355 8.99 -3.94 -37.31
N PHE A 356 9.61 -4.55 -36.30
CA PHE A 356 11.06 -4.67 -36.17
C PHE A 356 11.68 -5.37 -37.39
N LEU A 357 11.16 -6.54 -37.77
CA LEU A 357 11.69 -7.31 -38.90
C LEU A 357 11.54 -6.57 -40.23
N LEU A 358 10.39 -5.93 -40.47
CA LEU A 358 10.15 -5.16 -41.69
C LEU A 358 11.02 -3.91 -41.78
N ILE A 359 11.09 -3.12 -40.71
CA ILE A 359 11.82 -1.86 -40.69
C ILE A 359 13.33 -2.13 -40.72
N VAL A 360 13.82 -3.08 -39.93
CA VAL A 360 15.24 -3.44 -39.93
C VAL A 360 15.64 -4.09 -41.25
N GLY A 361 14.85 -5.04 -41.76
CA GLY A 361 15.11 -5.69 -43.04
C GLY A 361 15.18 -4.68 -44.20
N THR A 362 14.18 -3.79 -44.30
CA THR A 362 14.15 -2.75 -45.34
C THR A 362 15.30 -1.75 -45.17
N GLY A 363 15.60 -1.35 -43.93
CA GLY A 363 16.71 -0.44 -43.61
C GLY A 363 18.08 -1.01 -43.99
N LEU A 364 18.32 -2.30 -43.75
CA LEU A 364 19.54 -3.00 -44.19
C LEU A 364 19.66 -3.05 -45.72
N ILE A 365 18.55 -3.30 -46.43
CA ILE A 365 18.52 -3.32 -47.91
C ILE A 365 18.89 -1.95 -48.47
N ILE A 366 18.25 -0.88 -47.98
CA ILE A 366 18.52 0.48 -48.48
C ILE A 366 19.94 0.91 -48.13
N ARG A 367 20.43 0.54 -46.95
CA ARG A 367 21.82 0.83 -46.60
C ARG A 367 22.81 0.09 -47.50
N SER A 368 22.56 -1.17 -47.82
CA SER A 368 23.38 -1.91 -48.79
C SER A 368 23.36 -1.28 -50.19
N TYR A 369 22.30 -0.54 -50.54
CA TYR A 369 22.26 0.24 -51.78
C TYR A 369 23.07 1.54 -51.64
N LEU A 370 22.90 2.28 -50.54
CA LEU A 370 23.64 3.51 -50.25
C LEU A 370 25.14 3.29 -50.08
N SER A 371 25.58 2.11 -49.61
CA SER A 371 27.01 1.80 -49.45
C SER A 371 27.74 1.65 -50.78
N LYS A 372 27.03 1.38 -51.88
CA LYS A 372 27.59 1.40 -53.25
C LYS A 372 27.83 2.83 -53.74
N LEU A 373 27.17 3.81 -53.13
CA LEU A 373 27.43 5.22 -53.39
C LEU A 373 28.62 5.59 -52.51
N ASN A 374 29.69 6.14 -53.10
CA ASN A 374 30.92 6.54 -52.40
C ASN A 374 30.69 7.79 -51.52
N LEU A 375 29.76 7.69 -50.57
CA LEU A 375 29.36 8.74 -49.64
C LEU A 375 30.28 8.75 -48.42
N LEU A 376 30.56 9.96 -47.94
CA LEU A 376 31.20 10.20 -46.64
C LEU A 376 30.39 9.54 -45.52
N LEU A 377 31.07 9.02 -44.50
CA LEU A 377 30.47 8.27 -43.39
C LEU A 377 29.31 9.04 -42.73
N VAL A 378 29.50 10.34 -42.50
CA VAL A 378 28.49 11.21 -41.86
C VAL A 378 27.24 11.35 -42.73
N ALA A 379 27.40 11.59 -44.04
CA ALA A 379 26.28 11.71 -44.97
C ALA A 379 25.50 10.39 -45.09
N ARG A 380 26.20 9.26 -45.01
CA ARG A 380 25.59 7.93 -45.03
C ARG A 380 24.70 7.68 -43.82
N ILE A 381 25.20 7.98 -42.61
CA ILE A 381 24.45 7.78 -41.36
C ILE A 381 23.18 8.65 -41.37
N SER A 382 23.28 9.92 -41.75
CA SER A 382 22.12 10.81 -41.85
C SER A 382 21.08 10.32 -42.86
N ALA A 383 21.51 9.83 -44.03
CA ALA A 383 20.61 9.29 -45.05
C ALA A 383 19.83 8.06 -44.55
N VAL A 384 20.48 7.20 -43.77
CA VAL A 384 19.83 6.02 -43.16
C VAL A 384 18.76 6.45 -42.17
N ILE A 385 19.06 7.39 -41.26
CA ILE A 385 18.08 7.89 -40.28
C ILE A 385 16.86 8.48 -40.99
N ILE A 386 17.07 9.34 -42.00
CA ILE A 386 15.97 9.97 -42.76
C ILE A 386 15.11 8.90 -43.46
N THR A 387 15.75 7.90 -44.06
CA THR A 387 15.05 6.80 -44.72
C THR A 387 14.22 5.98 -43.73
N VAL A 388 14.78 5.67 -42.55
CA VAL A 388 14.06 4.93 -41.50
C VAL A 388 12.84 5.71 -41.01
N ILE A 389 12.97 7.02 -40.80
CA ILE A 389 11.84 7.89 -40.45
C ILE A 389 10.76 7.84 -41.53
N LEU A 390 11.15 7.87 -42.81
CA LEU A 390 10.21 7.82 -43.93
C LEU A 390 9.50 6.45 -44.03
N ILE A 391 10.22 5.35 -43.84
CA ILE A 391 9.65 3.98 -43.79
C ILE A 391 8.64 3.87 -42.66
N ILE A 392 9.01 4.32 -41.45
CA ILE A 392 8.12 4.30 -40.29
C ILE A 392 6.88 5.15 -40.57
N SER A 393 7.03 6.35 -41.13
CA SER A 393 5.90 7.23 -41.48
C SER A 393 4.94 6.56 -42.47
N VAL A 394 5.47 5.95 -43.53
CA VAL A 394 4.66 5.22 -44.52
C VAL A 394 3.97 4.03 -43.87
N PHE A 395 4.68 3.25 -43.06
CA PHE A 395 4.14 2.09 -42.36
C PHE A 395 3.00 2.49 -41.42
N THR A 396 3.15 3.57 -40.64
CA THR A 396 2.09 4.09 -39.77
C THR A 396 0.84 4.49 -40.55
N VAL A 397 1.00 5.17 -41.69
CA VAL A 397 -0.14 5.55 -42.55
C VAL A 397 -0.84 4.31 -43.13
N VAL A 398 -0.07 3.31 -43.55
CA VAL A 398 -0.62 2.04 -44.06
C VAL A 398 -1.33 1.26 -42.94
N ALA A 399 -0.72 1.14 -41.76
CA ALA A 399 -1.31 0.48 -40.60
C ALA A 399 -2.63 1.15 -40.18
N PHE A 400 -2.67 2.49 -40.19
CA PHE A 400 -3.89 3.27 -39.95
C PHE A 400 -5.00 2.91 -40.94
N LYS A 401 -4.68 2.87 -42.25
CA LYS A 401 -5.67 2.54 -43.28
C LYS A 401 -6.16 1.09 -43.23
N VAL A 402 -5.33 0.16 -42.77
CA VAL A 402 -5.67 -1.27 -42.64
C VAL A 402 -6.49 -1.55 -41.36
N GLY A 403 -6.70 -0.55 -40.51
CA GLY A 403 -7.46 -0.71 -39.25
C GLY A 403 -6.67 -1.39 -38.14
N LEU A 404 -5.35 -1.53 -38.29
CA LEU A 404 -4.44 -2.00 -37.26
C LEU A 404 -4.12 -0.84 -36.30
N THR A 405 -5.07 -0.52 -35.41
CA THR A 405 -4.92 0.58 -34.45
C THR A 405 -3.78 0.34 -33.45
N GLU A 406 -3.41 -0.92 -33.22
CA GLU A 406 -2.27 -1.33 -32.39
C GLU A 406 -0.91 -0.92 -32.98
N GLY A 407 -0.82 -0.67 -34.30
CA GLY A 407 0.40 -0.22 -34.97
C GLY A 407 0.64 1.29 -34.94
N LEU A 408 -0.27 2.07 -34.34
CA LEU A 408 -0.26 3.54 -34.38
C LEU A 408 0.63 4.17 -33.29
N THR A 409 1.04 3.41 -32.29
CA THR A 409 1.79 3.90 -31.12
C THR A 409 3.31 3.86 -31.33
N ILE A 410 3.81 4.12 -32.54
CA ILE A 410 5.25 4.32 -32.74
C ILE A 410 5.63 5.72 -32.24
N THR A 411 5.98 5.81 -30.96
CA THR A 411 6.49 7.05 -30.34
C THR A 411 7.94 7.32 -30.79
N PHE A 412 8.47 8.51 -30.49
CA PHE A 412 9.85 8.88 -30.82
C PHE A 412 10.89 7.90 -30.25
N PHE A 413 10.61 7.29 -29.11
CA PHE A 413 11.58 6.46 -28.41
C PHE A 413 11.86 5.11 -29.10
N PRO A 414 10.86 4.27 -29.43
CA PRO A 414 11.03 3.11 -30.30
C PRO A 414 11.65 3.45 -31.66
N MET A 415 11.28 4.59 -32.25
CA MET A 415 11.85 5.05 -33.52
C MET A 415 13.37 5.25 -33.43
N ILE A 416 13.86 5.93 -32.39
CA ILE A 416 15.30 6.14 -32.15
C ILE A 416 16.01 4.80 -31.95
N ILE A 417 15.42 3.89 -31.18
CA ILE A 417 15.98 2.55 -30.92
C ILE A 417 16.09 1.72 -32.19
N LEU A 418 15.06 1.73 -33.04
CA LEU A 418 15.05 1.02 -34.31
C LEU A 418 16.09 1.58 -35.28
N SER A 419 16.19 2.91 -35.36
CA SER A 419 17.21 3.58 -36.18
C SER A 419 18.64 3.20 -35.75
N TRP A 420 18.90 3.28 -34.44
CA TRP A 420 20.19 2.86 -33.86
C TRP A 420 20.50 1.37 -34.11
N THR A 421 19.48 0.52 -34.01
CA THR A 421 19.56 -0.91 -34.31
C THR A 421 20.00 -1.15 -35.76
N ILE A 422 19.41 -0.43 -36.71
CA ILE A 422 19.74 -0.52 -38.13
C ILE A 422 21.16 -0.03 -38.40
N GLU A 423 21.55 1.07 -37.77
CA GLU A 423 22.91 1.59 -37.86
C GLU A 423 23.94 0.55 -37.40
N ARG A 424 23.74 -0.01 -36.20
CA ARG A 424 24.66 -1.01 -35.64
C ARG A 424 24.69 -2.29 -36.47
N MET A 425 23.53 -2.81 -36.85
CA MET A 425 23.42 -4.06 -37.63
C MET A 425 24.03 -3.93 -39.01
N SER A 426 23.94 -2.76 -39.63
CA SER A 426 24.52 -2.60 -40.96
C SER A 426 26.01 -2.27 -40.93
N ILE A 427 26.55 -1.70 -39.84
CA ILE A 427 28.01 -1.68 -39.64
C ILE A 427 28.52 -3.11 -39.53
N LEU A 428 27.86 -3.93 -38.70
CA LEU A 428 28.16 -5.35 -38.54
C LEU A 428 28.05 -6.13 -39.87
N TRP A 429 27.08 -5.78 -40.72
CA TRP A 429 26.95 -6.38 -42.06
C TRP A 429 28.16 -6.08 -42.94
N GLU A 430 28.65 -4.84 -42.90
CA GLU A 430 29.81 -4.40 -43.68
C GLU A 430 31.13 -4.99 -43.14
N GLU A 431 31.27 -5.12 -41.82
CA GLU A 431 32.50 -5.58 -41.16
C GLU A 431 32.62 -7.11 -41.08
N GLU A 432 31.57 -7.81 -40.67
CA GLU A 432 31.59 -9.24 -40.34
C GLU A 432 30.71 -10.10 -41.26
N GLY A 433 29.92 -9.46 -42.14
CA GLY A 433 29.10 -10.11 -43.16
C GLY A 433 27.69 -10.53 -42.70
N ALA A 434 26.86 -10.91 -43.67
CA ALA A 434 25.42 -11.18 -43.48
C ALA A 434 25.12 -12.30 -42.46
N LYS A 435 25.96 -13.33 -42.40
CA LYS A 435 25.78 -14.47 -41.48
C LYS A 435 25.88 -14.04 -40.02
N GLU A 436 26.83 -13.17 -39.71
CA GLU A 436 27.04 -12.72 -38.34
C GLU A 436 25.95 -11.73 -37.91
N VAL A 437 25.43 -10.91 -38.83
CA VAL A 437 24.24 -10.08 -38.59
C VAL A 437 23.00 -10.91 -38.28
N LEU A 438 22.76 -11.99 -39.03
CA LEU A 438 21.62 -12.87 -38.76
C LEU A 438 21.75 -13.53 -37.38
N LEU A 439 22.96 -13.97 -37.02
CA LEU A 439 23.23 -14.63 -35.74
C LEU A 439 23.11 -13.66 -34.55
N GLN A 440 23.77 -12.51 -34.61
CA GLN A 440 23.75 -11.50 -33.54
C GLN A 440 22.41 -10.77 -33.47
N GLY A 441 21.77 -10.51 -34.61
CA GLY A 441 20.43 -9.92 -34.72
C GLY A 441 19.34 -10.86 -34.23
N GLY A 442 19.38 -12.13 -34.64
CA GLY A 442 18.48 -13.16 -34.12
C GLY A 442 18.68 -13.39 -32.62
N GLY A 443 19.92 -13.43 -32.14
CA GLY A 443 20.23 -13.52 -30.72
C GLY A 443 19.73 -12.31 -29.91
N SER A 444 19.90 -11.10 -30.43
CA SER A 444 19.34 -9.88 -29.82
C SER A 444 17.81 -9.89 -29.78
N LEU A 445 17.16 -10.30 -30.86
CA LEU A 445 15.69 -10.39 -30.94
C LEU A 445 15.15 -11.44 -29.97
N PHE A 446 15.75 -12.64 -29.94
CA PHE A 446 15.38 -13.70 -29.01
C PHE A 446 15.53 -13.25 -27.55
N THR A 447 16.66 -12.62 -27.23
CA THR A 447 16.90 -12.05 -25.89
C THR A 447 15.87 -10.97 -25.56
N ALA A 448 15.52 -10.10 -26.52
CA ALA A 448 14.51 -9.07 -26.33
C ALA A 448 13.12 -9.65 -26.03
N ILE A 449 12.74 -10.76 -26.69
CA ILE A 449 11.48 -11.46 -26.41
C ILE A 449 11.46 -12.00 -24.98
N LEU A 450 12.55 -12.62 -24.52
CA LEU A 450 12.65 -13.11 -23.13
C LEU A 450 12.57 -11.97 -22.11
N ILE A 451 13.23 -10.86 -22.38
CA ILE A 451 13.16 -9.66 -21.54
C ILE A 451 11.74 -9.11 -21.51
N TYR A 452 11.08 -9.00 -22.68
CA TYR A 452 9.69 -8.55 -22.77
C TYR A 452 8.77 -9.43 -21.91
N LEU A 453 8.88 -10.76 -22.00
CA LEU A 453 8.09 -11.70 -21.20
C LEU A 453 8.34 -11.53 -19.69
N ALA A 454 9.58 -11.26 -19.29
CA ALA A 454 9.91 -10.98 -17.89
C ALA A 454 9.34 -9.63 -17.42
N MET A 455 9.45 -8.58 -18.25
CA MET A 455 8.98 -7.22 -17.93
C MET A 455 7.45 -7.13 -17.87
N THR A 456 6.75 -7.94 -18.66
CA THR A 456 5.28 -7.99 -18.70
C THR A 456 4.66 -8.93 -17.66
N ASN A 457 5.48 -9.71 -16.94
CA ASN A 457 5.00 -10.57 -15.88
C ASN A 457 4.54 -9.75 -14.66
N THR A 458 3.31 -9.98 -14.21
CA THR A 458 2.69 -9.24 -13.10
C THR A 458 3.49 -9.32 -11.79
N TYR A 459 4.14 -10.46 -11.50
CA TYR A 459 4.95 -10.62 -10.30
C TYR A 459 6.22 -9.78 -10.36
N VAL A 460 6.94 -9.81 -11.48
CA VAL A 460 8.18 -9.03 -11.67
C VAL A 460 7.87 -7.55 -11.60
N GLN A 461 6.78 -7.13 -12.26
CA GLN A 461 6.34 -5.75 -12.25
C GLN A 461 5.92 -5.28 -10.85
N HIS A 462 5.15 -6.09 -10.11
CA HIS A 462 4.74 -5.80 -8.73
C HIS A 462 5.96 -5.67 -7.80
N LEU A 463 6.85 -6.65 -7.84
CA LEU A 463 8.01 -6.70 -6.96
C LEU A 463 8.96 -5.53 -7.23
N THR A 464 9.32 -5.30 -8.49
CA THR A 464 10.32 -4.30 -8.86
C THR A 464 9.85 -2.87 -8.59
N PHE A 465 8.55 -2.61 -8.74
CA PHE A 465 7.97 -1.29 -8.50
C PHE A 465 7.74 -1.00 -7.00
N ASN A 466 7.28 -2.00 -6.25
CA ASN A 466 6.96 -1.82 -4.83
C ASN A 466 8.17 -1.99 -3.92
N PHE A 467 9.23 -2.68 -4.33
CA PHE A 467 10.40 -2.93 -3.50
C PHE A 467 11.66 -2.40 -4.17
N ILE A 468 11.98 -1.11 -3.94
CA ILE A 468 13.20 -0.46 -4.43
C ILE A 468 14.47 -1.23 -4.04
N GLY A 469 14.47 -1.89 -2.87
CA GLY A 469 15.58 -2.72 -2.40
C GLY A 469 15.94 -3.85 -3.36
N LEU A 470 14.99 -4.34 -4.16
CA LEU A 470 15.27 -5.38 -5.17
C LEU A 470 16.21 -4.89 -6.27
N GLN A 471 16.29 -3.59 -6.55
CA GLN A 471 17.25 -3.07 -7.53
C GLN A 471 18.69 -3.26 -7.07
N LEU A 472 18.96 -3.12 -5.76
CA LEU A 472 20.26 -3.40 -5.17
C LEU A 472 20.60 -4.89 -5.22
N VAL A 473 19.59 -5.74 -5.01
CA VAL A 473 19.73 -7.20 -5.15
C VAL A 473 20.07 -7.58 -6.59
N VAL A 474 19.37 -7.00 -7.57
CA VAL A 474 19.64 -7.20 -9.00
C VAL A 474 21.03 -6.72 -9.38
N LEU A 475 21.45 -5.55 -8.88
CA LEU A 475 22.80 -5.03 -9.09
C LEU A 475 23.86 -5.98 -8.51
N ALA A 476 23.68 -6.47 -7.29
CA ALA A 476 24.57 -7.44 -6.67
C ALA A 476 24.67 -8.74 -7.50
N ALA A 477 23.55 -9.23 -8.02
CA ALA A 477 23.52 -10.39 -8.91
C ALA A 477 24.26 -10.16 -10.23
N ILE A 478 24.09 -9.01 -10.86
CA ILE A 478 24.83 -8.62 -12.09
C ILE A 478 26.34 -8.59 -11.81
N LEU A 479 26.77 -7.99 -10.69
CA LEU A 479 28.18 -7.93 -10.32
C LEU A 479 28.76 -9.33 -10.10
N LEU A 480 28.04 -10.22 -9.41
CA LEU A 480 28.45 -11.61 -9.24
C LEU A 480 28.63 -12.33 -10.57
N LEU A 481 27.64 -12.23 -11.46
CA LEU A 481 27.72 -12.80 -12.80
C LEU A 481 28.91 -12.23 -13.58
N GLY A 482 29.23 -10.95 -13.42
CA GLY A 482 30.40 -10.31 -14.04
C GLY A 482 31.74 -10.92 -13.63
N THR A 483 31.82 -11.60 -12.47
CA THR A 483 33.04 -12.30 -12.02
C THR A 483 33.11 -13.76 -12.43
N TYR A 484 32.06 -14.29 -13.08
CA TYR A 484 32.02 -15.67 -13.51
C TYR A 484 33.04 -15.93 -14.62
N THR A 485 33.93 -16.89 -14.38
CA THR A 485 35.00 -17.32 -15.31
C THR A 485 34.86 -18.77 -15.76
N GLY A 486 33.74 -19.43 -15.41
CA GLY A 486 33.48 -20.80 -15.79
C GLY A 486 33.09 -20.94 -17.27
N TYR A 487 33.05 -22.19 -17.76
CA TYR A 487 32.68 -22.49 -19.14
C TYR A 487 31.24 -22.09 -19.43
N ARG A 488 31.00 -21.62 -20.67
CA ARG A 488 29.65 -21.31 -21.16
C ARG A 488 28.89 -22.59 -21.49
N ILE A 489 27.58 -22.62 -21.27
CA ILE A 489 26.75 -23.80 -21.59
C ILE A 489 26.85 -24.16 -23.08
N SER A 490 26.91 -23.15 -23.96
CA SER A 490 27.14 -23.33 -25.39
C SER A 490 28.49 -23.96 -25.73
N GLU A 491 29.52 -23.73 -24.91
CA GLU A 491 30.86 -24.30 -25.09
C GLU A 491 30.89 -25.77 -24.66
N LEU A 492 30.16 -26.15 -23.61
CA LEU A 492 30.02 -27.56 -23.20
C LEU A 492 29.50 -28.45 -24.34
N ARG A 493 28.59 -27.93 -25.17
CA ARG A 493 28.07 -28.65 -26.34
C ARG A 493 29.12 -28.82 -27.45
N ARG A 494 30.08 -27.89 -27.55
CA ARG A 494 31.21 -27.95 -28.51
C ARG A 494 32.31 -28.90 -28.05
N PHE A 495 32.51 -29.06 -26.73
CA PHE A 495 33.52 -29.94 -26.14
C PHE A 495 33.03 -31.37 -25.87
N LYS A 496 31.74 -31.66 -26.09
CA LYS A 496 31.17 -33.01 -25.92
C LYS A 496 31.93 -34.12 -26.68
N PRO A 497 32.35 -33.93 -27.95
CA PRO A 497 33.10 -34.95 -28.69
C PRO A 497 34.49 -35.28 -28.11
N LEU A 498 35.09 -34.35 -27.35
CA LEU A 498 36.42 -34.53 -26.74
C LEU A 498 36.37 -35.29 -25.40
N VAL A 499 35.18 -35.48 -24.84
CA VAL A 499 34.96 -36.24 -23.59
C VAL A 499 34.48 -37.67 -23.90
N GLU A 500 33.80 -37.88 -25.03
CA GLU A 500 33.37 -39.21 -25.51
C GLU A 500 34.50 -40.01 -26.21
N GLU A 501 35.67 -39.41 -26.45
CA GLU A 501 36.84 -40.06 -27.07
C GLU A 501 37.81 -40.71 -26.05
N LYS A 502 37.36 -41.00 -24.83
CA LYS A 502 38.17 -41.62 -23.78
C LYS A 502 37.73 -43.02 -23.41
#